data_AF-D5PF82-F1
#
_entry.id   AF-D5PF82-F1
#
_cell.length_a   1.000
_cell.length_b   1.000
_cell.length_c   1.000
_cell.angle_alpha   90.00
_cell.angle_beta   90.00
_cell.angle_gamma   90.00
#
_symmetry.space_group_name_H-M   'P 1'
#
loop_
_entity.id
_entity.type
_entity.pdbx_description
1 polymer ?
#
loop_
_entity_poly.entity_id
_entity_poly.type
_entity_poly.pdbx_seq_one_letter_code
_entity_poly.pdbx_strand_id
1 'polypeptide(L)'
;MTSVELRVVNDRDVECDWGIVEYPNPQPHLDRVGHLMLTAADYVTQLLTAGPATRLDEDGRIDSATTTDGRRFVHTEYKGHRWTWELFDAHWWDGITNGHDWLIGRWPD
;
A
#
# COMPACT_ATOMS: atom_id res chain seq x y z
N MET A 1 13.76 -11.56 6.42
CA MET A 1 12.42 -10.94 6.57
C MET A 1 11.41 -11.93 6.02
N THR A 2 10.34 -12.19 6.78
CA THR A 2 9.28 -13.10 6.34
C THR A 2 8.29 -12.28 5.51
N SER A 3 8.05 -12.70 4.27
CA SER A 3 7.02 -12.07 3.43
C SER A 3 5.63 -12.41 3.96
N VAL A 4 4.69 -11.46 3.85
CA VAL A 4 3.29 -11.62 4.25
C VAL A 4 2.53 -12.34 3.15
N GLU A 5 1.83 -13.42 3.49
CA GLU A 5 0.95 -14.11 2.55
C GLU A 5 -0.40 -13.38 2.43
N LEU A 6 -0.85 -13.13 1.21
CA LEU A 6 -2.13 -12.50 0.88
C LEU A 6 -3.09 -13.54 0.31
N ARG A 7 -4.36 -13.46 0.71
CA ARG A 7 -5.44 -14.31 0.23
C ARG A 7 -6.64 -13.49 -0.20
N VAL A 8 -7.22 -13.81 -1.34
CA VAL A 8 -8.50 -13.25 -1.74
C VAL A 8 -9.59 -14.01 -0.99
N VAL A 9 -10.42 -13.30 -0.23
CA VAL A 9 -11.56 -13.84 0.51
C VAL A 9 -12.82 -13.27 -0.10
N ASN A 10 -13.71 -14.16 -0.52
CA ASN A 10 -14.85 -13.80 -1.37
C ASN A 10 -14.37 -13.12 -2.68
N ASP A 11 -15.27 -12.70 -3.56
CA ASP A 11 -14.88 -12.15 -4.87
C ASP A 11 -14.22 -10.76 -4.80
N ARG A 12 -13.94 -10.20 -3.60
CA ARG A 12 -13.56 -8.79 -3.44
C ARG A 12 -12.58 -8.45 -2.32
N ASP A 13 -12.57 -9.21 -1.22
CA ASP A 13 -11.77 -8.82 -0.06
C ASP A 13 -10.40 -9.49 -0.11
N VAL A 14 -9.40 -8.86 0.48
CA VAL A 14 -8.07 -9.43 0.64
C VAL A 14 -7.82 -9.57 2.14
N GLU A 15 -7.32 -10.72 2.57
CA GLU A 15 -6.87 -10.95 3.94
C GLU A 15 -5.40 -11.32 4.00
N CYS A 16 -4.82 -11.13 5.17
CA CYS A 16 -3.51 -11.62 5.55
C CYS A 16 -3.50 -11.93 7.07
N ASP A 17 -2.35 -12.34 7.60
CA ASP A 17 -2.17 -12.60 9.03
C ASP A 17 -2.47 -11.40 9.95
N TRP A 18 -2.59 -10.19 9.39
CA TRP A 18 -2.93 -8.97 10.12
C TRP A 18 -4.42 -8.58 10.02
N GLY A 19 -5.22 -9.34 9.29
CA GLY A 19 -6.65 -9.12 9.11
C GLY A 19 -7.06 -8.77 7.69
N ILE A 20 -8.28 -8.24 7.55
CA ILE A 20 -8.87 -7.83 6.27
C ILE A 20 -8.27 -6.49 5.82
N VAL A 21 -7.93 -6.41 4.54
CA VAL A 21 -7.52 -5.18 3.86
C VAL A 21 -8.78 -4.50 3.29
N GLU A 22 -9.47 -3.70 4.12
CA GLU A 22 -10.76 -3.08 3.77
C GLU A 22 -10.68 -2.11 2.59
N TYR A 23 -9.60 -1.32 2.54
CA TYR A 23 -9.35 -0.32 1.51
C TYR A 23 -7.93 -0.50 0.95
N PRO A 24 -7.69 -1.54 0.12
CA PRO A 24 -6.35 -1.85 -0.38
C PRO A 24 -5.69 -0.69 -1.12
N ASN A 25 -6.50 0.13 -1.79
CA ASN A 25 -6.09 1.41 -2.35
C ASN A 25 -6.74 2.54 -1.53
N PRO A 26 -6.01 3.18 -0.60
CA PRO A 26 -6.54 4.24 0.26
C PRO A 26 -7.07 5.40 -0.57
N GLN A 27 -8.26 5.90 -0.23
CA GLN A 27 -8.94 7.02 -0.90
C GLN A 27 -9.49 7.99 0.17
N PRO A 28 -8.66 8.88 0.73
CA PRO A 28 -9.08 9.78 1.81
C PRO A 28 -10.25 10.71 1.47
N HIS A 29 -10.41 11.08 0.19
CA HIS A 29 -11.52 11.92 -0.27
C HIS A 29 -12.90 11.26 -0.12
N LEU A 30 -12.95 9.92 0.03
CA LEU A 30 -14.17 9.13 0.28
C LEU A 30 -14.24 8.58 1.70
N ASP A 31 -13.34 9.00 2.60
CA ASP A 31 -13.20 8.41 3.94
C ASP A 31 -12.91 6.90 3.89
N ARG A 32 -12.15 6.46 2.88
CA ARG A 32 -11.79 5.05 2.64
C ARG A 32 -10.31 4.83 2.89
N VAL A 33 -9.92 4.88 4.15
CA VAL A 33 -8.52 4.71 4.54
C VAL A 33 -8.42 3.64 5.61
N GLY A 34 -7.80 2.51 5.25
CA GLY A 34 -7.65 1.36 6.15
C GLY A 34 -6.32 1.38 6.90
N HIS A 35 -6.26 0.62 8.00
CA HIS A 35 -5.01 0.32 8.70
C HIS A 35 -4.03 -0.49 7.83
N LEU A 36 -4.57 -1.25 6.87
CA LEU A 36 -3.81 -2.01 5.88
C LEU A 36 -4.04 -1.44 4.47
N MET A 37 -3.01 -1.54 3.63
CA MET A 37 -3.08 -1.16 2.21
C MET A 37 -2.15 -2.02 1.35
N LEU A 38 -2.38 -2.05 0.04
CA LEU A 38 -1.54 -2.76 -0.92
C LEU A 38 -0.94 -1.78 -1.92
N THR A 39 0.30 -2.05 -2.32
CA THR A 39 0.94 -1.32 -3.41
C THR A 39 1.92 -2.22 -4.15
N ALA A 40 2.14 -1.93 -5.42
CA ALA A 40 3.17 -2.59 -6.20
C ALA A 40 4.57 -2.03 -5.85
N ALA A 41 5.57 -2.90 -5.80
CA ALA A 41 6.94 -2.53 -5.43
C ALA A 41 7.62 -1.62 -6.46
N ASP A 42 7.28 -1.77 -7.73
CA ASP A 42 7.74 -0.90 -8.82
C ASP A 42 7.22 0.53 -8.67
N TYR A 43 5.97 0.70 -8.24
CA TYR A 43 5.40 2.01 -7.97
C TYR A 43 6.07 2.68 -6.76
N VAL A 44 6.39 1.94 -5.71
CA VAL A 44 7.17 2.47 -4.57
C VAL A 44 8.58 2.86 -5.02
N THR A 45 9.21 2.05 -5.87
CA THR A 45 10.52 2.37 -6.45
C THR A 45 10.46 3.66 -7.27
N GLN A 46 9.39 3.83 -8.06
CA GLN A 46 9.14 5.06 -8.80
C GLN A 46 9.00 6.27 -7.86
N LEU A 47 8.18 6.16 -6.80
CA LEU A 47 7.99 7.23 -5.82
C LEU A 47 9.31 7.65 -5.17
N LEU A 48 10.17 6.68 -4.83
CA LEU A 48 11.47 6.94 -4.21
C LEU A 48 12.50 7.57 -5.17
N THR A 49 12.38 7.33 -6.48
CA THR A 49 13.41 7.73 -7.46
C THR A 49 13.03 8.95 -8.29
N ALA A 50 11.76 9.06 -8.67
CA ALA A 50 11.26 10.09 -9.58
C ALA A 50 10.07 10.88 -8.99
N GLY A 51 9.60 10.52 -7.79
CA GLY A 51 8.37 11.04 -7.24
C GLY A 51 7.13 10.47 -7.94
N PRO A 52 5.93 10.98 -7.61
CA PRO A 52 4.70 10.52 -8.25
C PRO A 52 4.71 10.83 -9.75
N ALA A 53 4.37 9.86 -10.60
CA ALA A 53 4.08 10.15 -12.01
C ALA A 53 2.99 11.23 -12.08
N THR A 54 3.27 12.30 -12.81
CA THR A 54 2.43 13.49 -12.97
C THR A 54 0.94 13.18 -13.17
N ARG A 55 0.12 13.95 -12.44
CA ARG A 55 -1.34 13.87 -12.20
C ARG A 55 -1.76 12.83 -11.15
N LEU A 56 -1.62 13.27 -9.90
CA LEU A 56 -2.53 12.86 -8.83
C LEU A 56 -3.92 13.32 -9.25
N ASP A 57 -4.73 12.36 -9.68
CA ASP A 57 -6.17 12.52 -9.70
C ASP A 57 -6.59 12.96 -8.29
N GLU A 58 -7.59 13.84 -8.15
CA GLU A 58 -8.07 14.40 -6.86
C GLU A 58 -8.58 13.33 -5.87
N ASP A 59 -8.51 12.06 -6.29
CA ASP A 59 -9.04 10.87 -5.67
C ASP A 59 -8.06 10.18 -4.67
N GLY A 60 -6.93 10.81 -4.33
CA GLY A 60 -6.05 10.36 -3.26
C GLY A 60 -5.33 9.06 -3.57
N ARG A 61 -4.20 9.17 -4.28
CA ARG A 61 -3.24 8.08 -4.48
C ARG A 61 -2.13 8.19 -3.42
N ILE A 62 -1.23 7.20 -3.34
CA ILE A 62 0.02 7.36 -2.57
C ILE A 62 0.81 8.53 -3.16
N ASP A 63 1.08 9.55 -2.36
CA ASP A 63 1.69 10.81 -2.79
C ASP A 63 3.22 10.76 -2.76
N SER A 64 3.78 10.02 -1.80
CA SER A 64 5.23 9.90 -1.63
C SER A 64 5.61 8.61 -0.94
N ALA A 65 6.89 8.26 -1.07
CA ALA A 65 7.51 7.18 -0.32
C ALA A 65 8.82 7.67 0.31
N THR A 66 9.20 7.08 1.44
CA THR A 66 10.47 7.36 2.12
C THR A 66 11.12 6.07 2.59
N THR A 67 12.44 6.12 2.76
CA THR A 67 13.21 5.03 3.36
C THR A 67 13.93 5.57 4.60
N THR A 68 13.81 4.89 5.73
CA THR A 68 14.49 5.25 6.98
C THR A 68 14.93 3.98 7.69
N ASP A 69 16.21 3.89 8.04
CA ASP A 69 16.80 2.72 8.71
C ASP A 69 16.49 1.37 8.03
N GLY A 70 16.50 1.38 6.68
CA GLY A 70 16.20 0.19 5.87
C GLY A 70 14.71 -0.18 5.78
N ARG A 71 13.82 0.58 6.43
CA ARG A 71 12.36 0.41 6.36
C ARG A 71 11.80 1.34 5.29
N ARG A 72 10.76 0.87 4.59
CA ARG A 72 10.08 1.61 3.52
C ARG A 72 8.74 2.10 4.04
N PHE A 73 8.40 3.34 3.72
CA PHE A 73 7.13 3.94 4.09
C PHE A 73 6.48 4.58 2.88
N VAL A 74 5.15 4.58 2.86
CA VAL A 74 4.34 5.32 1.90
C VAL A 74 3.43 6.27 2.62
N HIS A 75 3.12 7.37 1.94
CA HIS A 75 2.35 8.47 2.51
C HIS A 75 1.26 8.91 1.56
N THR A 76 0.09 9.14 2.12
CA THR A 76 -1.01 9.83 1.45
C THR A 76 -1.36 11.07 2.26
N GLU A 77 -1.63 12.18 1.60
CA GLU A 77 -1.95 13.47 2.16
C GLU A 77 -3.25 14.01 1.56
N TYR A 78 -4.20 14.40 2.42
CA TYR A 78 -5.46 14.99 1.97
C TYR A 78 -5.95 15.99 3.01
N LYS A 79 -6.25 17.22 2.56
CA LYS A 79 -6.73 18.33 3.41
C LYS A 79 -5.89 18.58 4.67
N GLY A 80 -4.56 18.43 4.57
CA GLY A 80 -3.63 18.63 5.69
C GLY A 80 -3.51 17.46 6.66
N HIS A 81 -4.23 16.36 6.42
CA HIS A 81 -4.02 15.09 7.11
C HIS A 81 -3.05 14.23 6.32
N ARG A 82 -2.18 13.51 7.03
CA ARG A 82 -1.21 12.58 6.47
C ARG A 82 -1.38 11.20 7.08
N TRP A 83 -1.50 10.22 6.20
CA TRP A 83 -1.51 8.79 6.50
C TRP A 83 -0.15 8.21 6.16
N THR A 84 0.35 7.28 6.98
CA THR A 84 1.67 6.67 6.75
C THR A 84 1.61 5.19 7.08
N TRP A 85 2.00 4.37 6.10
CA TRP A 85 2.12 2.92 6.26
C TRP A 85 3.57 2.49 6.14
N GLU A 86 4.00 1.61 7.02
CA GLU A 86 5.23 0.84 6.84
C GLU A 86 5.00 -0.31 5.88
N LEU A 87 5.90 -0.50 4.92
CA LEU A 87 5.78 -1.49 3.87
C LEU A 87 6.59 -2.76 4.15
N PHE A 88 5.93 -3.89 3.94
CA PHE A 88 6.49 -5.24 4.06
C PHE A 88 6.31 -6.00 2.75
N ASP A 89 7.26 -6.89 2.44
CA ASP A 89 7.15 -7.75 1.25
C ASP A 89 5.94 -8.67 1.38
N ALA A 90 5.14 -8.78 0.33
CA ALA A 90 3.95 -9.61 0.31
C ALA A 90 3.90 -10.49 -0.94
N HIS A 91 3.22 -11.62 -0.85
CA HIS A 91 3.00 -12.54 -1.97
C HIS A 91 1.60 -13.15 -1.88
N TRP A 92 1.01 -13.44 -3.03
CA TRP A 92 -0.27 -14.14 -3.09
C TRP A 92 -0.08 -15.63 -2.82
N TRP A 93 -0.99 -16.22 -2.04
CA TRP A 93 -0.98 -17.65 -1.69
C TRP A 93 -1.01 -18.59 -2.92
N ASP A 94 -1.63 -18.15 -4.01
CA ASP A 94 -1.75 -18.88 -5.27
C ASP A 94 -0.54 -18.67 -6.21
N GLY A 95 0.40 -17.80 -5.80
CA GLY A 95 1.57 -17.42 -6.59
C GLY A 95 1.29 -16.52 -7.79
N ILE A 96 0.06 -16.02 -7.97
CA ILE A 96 -0.30 -15.16 -9.10
C ILE A 96 0.04 -13.71 -8.78
N THR A 97 1.08 -13.18 -9.41
CA THR A 97 1.59 -11.82 -9.13
C THR A 97 1.08 -10.75 -10.10
N ASN A 98 0.42 -11.16 -11.20
CA ASN A 98 0.09 -10.30 -12.35
C ASN A 98 1.28 -9.48 -12.87
N GLY A 99 2.50 -9.99 -12.69
CA GLY A 99 3.73 -9.32 -13.15
C GLY A 99 4.31 -8.27 -12.19
N HIS A 100 3.78 -8.15 -10.97
CA HIS A 100 4.27 -7.20 -9.97
C HIS A 100 4.59 -7.89 -8.65
N ASP A 101 5.71 -7.52 -8.03
CA ASP A 101 5.95 -7.81 -6.63
C ASP A 101 5.04 -6.91 -5.76
N TRP A 102 4.40 -7.51 -4.76
CA TRP A 102 3.43 -6.83 -3.92
C TRP A 102 4.06 -6.43 -2.59
N LEU A 103 3.63 -5.28 -2.09
CA LEU A 103 3.93 -4.81 -0.74
C LEU A 103 2.62 -4.59 -0.01
N ILE A 104 2.62 -4.93 1.28
CA ILE A 104 1.54 -4.58 2.20
C ILE A 104 2.00 -3.48 3.14
N GLY A 105 1.22 -2.42 3.21
CA GLY A 105 1.40 -1.32 4.14
C GLY A 105 0.61 -1.53 5.42
N ARG A 106 1.24 -1.37 6.58
CA ARG A 106 0.57 -1.31 7.89
C ARG A 106 0.76 0.07 8.53
N TRP A 107 -0.35 0.73 8.85
CA TRP A 107 -0.34 1.94 9.66
C TRP A 107 -0.04 1.54 11.11
N PRO A 108 0.94 2.15 11.80
CA PRO A 108 1.04 2.01 13.24
C PRO A 108 -0.27 2.37 13.95
N ASP A 109 -0.71 1.47 14.83
CA ASP A 109 -1.80 1.67 15.78
C ASP A 109 -1.46 2.72 16.85
#